data_AF-A0A8M1M3G7-F1
#
_entry.id   AF-A0A8M1M3G7-F1
#
_cell.length_a   1.000
_cell.length_b   1.000
_cell.length_c   1.000
_cell.angle_alpha   90.00
_cell.angle_beta   90.00
_cell.angle_gamma   90.00
#
_symmetry.space_group_name_H-M   'P 1'
#
loop_
_entity.id
_entity.type
_entity.pdbx_description
1 polymer ?
#
loop_
_entity_poly.entity_id
_entity_poly.type
_entity_poly.pdbx_seq_one_letter_code
_entity_poly.pdbx_strand_id
1 'polypeptide(L)'
;SVKVLQEPSCLSDYVSTSVCQWEMDGPTNCSAELRLSYQLDFMGSENRTCVPENREGAVCTCSMPIDDVVGTDVYQLDLWAGKEQLWGGSFQPSAHVKPRPPGNLTVHSNASHTWLLMWTNPYPSENHLYSELTYMVNISNENDPTDVSVCAGRFLQTSWDSGGWRLP
;
A
#
# COMPACT_ATOMS: atom_id res chain seq x y z
N SER A 1 -29.10 14.02 -5.78
CA SER A 1 -28.50 12.69 -5.89
C SER A 1 -27.00 12.92 -6.03
N VAL A 2 -26.21 12.21 -5.22
CA VAL A 2 -24.74 12.28 -5.24
C VAL A 2 -24.21 11.49 -6.43
N LYS A 3 -23.09 11.92 -7.02
CA LYS A 3 -22.46 11.21 -8.13
C LYS A 3 -20.98 11.02 -7.87
N VAL A 4 -20.44 9.99 -8.50
CA VAL A 4 -19.00 9.74 -8.51
C VAL A 4 -18.37 10.62 -9.59
N LEU A 5 -17.41 11.45 -9.20
CA LEU A 5 -16.63 12.29 -10.12
C LEU A 5 -15.41 11.52 -10.65
N GLN A 6 -14.72 10.80 -9.77
CA GLN A 6 -13.62 9.91 -10.11
C GLN A 6 -13.92 8.51 -9.58
N GLU A 7 -13.86 7.52 -10.46
CA GLU A 7 -14.15 6.13 -10.12
C GLU A 7 -13.20 5.58 -9.04
N PRO A 8 -13.64 4.60 -8.24
CA PRO A 8 -12.80 3.93 -7.25
C PRO A 8 -11.50 3.36 -7.84
N SER A 9 -10.37 3.79 -7.28
CA SER A 9 -9.05 3.21 -7.50
C SER A 9 -8.57 2.54 -6.21
N CYS A 10 -8.07 1.31 -6.31
CA CYS A 10 -7.72 0.49 -5.15
C CYS A 10 -6.28 0.01 -5.23
N LEU A 11 -5.62 -0.09 -4.08
CA LEU A 11 -4.28 -0.65 -3.92
C LEU A 11 -4.29 -1.69 -2.80
N SER A 12 -3.54 -2.78 -2.97
CA SER A 12 -3.47 -3.87 -1.98
C SER A 12 -2.10 -3.95 -1.32
N ASP A 13 -2.08 -4.18 -0.01
CA ASP A 13 -0.86 -4.59 0.70
C ASP A 13 -0.47 -6.05 0.41
N TYR A 14 -1.35 -6.80 -0.28
CA TYR A 14 -1.23 -8.21 -0.67
C TYR A 14 -1.11 -9.19 0.51
N VAL A 15 -1.58 -8.78 1.70
CA VAL A 15 -1.58 -9.60 2.92
C VAL A 15 -2.94 -9.56 3.60
N SER A 16 -3.44 -8.37 3.90
CA SER A 16 -4.55 -8.21 4.83
C SER A 16 -5.50 -7.06 4.50
N THR A 17 -5.08 -6.10 3.68
CA THR A 17 -5.89 -4.90 3.43
C THR A 17 -5.70 -4.37 2.01
N SER A 18 -6.82 -4.10 1.36
CA SER A 18 -6.87 -3.24 0.18
C SER A 18 -7.52 -1.92 0.53
N VAL A 19 -6.94 -0.81 0.06
CA VAL A 19 -7.47 0.53 0.28
C VAL A 19 -7.96 1.08 -1.04
N CYS A 20 -9.24 1.41 -1.10
CA CYS A 20 -9.87 2.09 -2.23
C CYS A 20 -10.06 3.57 -1.93
N GLN A 21 -10.02 4.39 -2.98
CA GLN A 21 -10.27 5.82 -2.92
C GLN A 21 -11.06 6.25 -4.15
N TRP A 22 -12.02 7.16 -3.96
CA TRP A 22 -12.79 7.81 -5.03
C TRP A 22 -13.12 9.25 -4.66
N GLU A 23 -13.55 10.03 -5.64
CA GLU A 23 -13.97 11.41 -5.44
C GLU A 23 -15.43 11.59 -5.85
N MET A 24 -16.21 12.29 -5.01
CA MET A 24 -17.61 12.61 -5.26
C MET A 24 -17.75 13.95 -6.01
N ASP A 25 -18.88 14.16 -6.68
CA ASP A 25 -19.20 15.39 -7.41
C ASP A 25 -19.46 16.63 -6.53
N GLY A 26 -19.49 16.43 -5.21
CA GLY A 26 -19.60 17.50 -4.22
C GLY A 26 -19.35 16.99 -2.79
N PRO A 27 -19.35 17.89 -1.80
CA PRO A 27 -19.16 17.53 -0.39
C PRO A 27 -20.20 16.48 0.05
N THR A 28 -19.74 15.30 0.42
CA THR A 28 -20.56 14.14 0.79
C THR A 28 -20.09 13.59 2.13
N ASN A 29 -21.00 13.22 3.03
CA ASN A 29 -20.61 12.49 4.23
C ASN A 29 -20.44 11.00 3.89
N CYS A 30 -19.21 10.58 3.58
CA CYS A 30 -18.92 9.24 3.08
C CYS A 30 -19.47 8.15 4.02
N SER A 31 -19.21 8.29 5.32
CA SER A 31 -19.60 7.30 6.33
C SER A 31 -21.12 7.18 6.52
N ALA A 32 -21.86 8.27 6.36
CA ALA A 32 -23.29 8.30 6.56
C ALA A 32 -24.06 7.86 5.29
N GLU A 33 -23.57 8.27 4.12
CA GLU A 33 -24.32 8.16 2.87
C GLU A 33 -23.91 6.97 2.00
N LEU A 34 -22.66 6.52 2.10
CA LEU A 34 -22.08 5.57 1.15
C LEU A 34 -21.74 4.23 1.79
N ARG A 35 -21.83 3.17 0.99
CA ARG A 35 -21.34 1.82 1.34
C ARG A 35 -20.63 1.23 0.13
N LEU A 36 -19.44 0.67 0.33
CA LEU A 36 -18.76 -0.12 -0.70
C LEU A 36 -18.94 -1.60 -0.37
N SER A 37 -19.72 -2.32 -1.16
CA SER A 37 -19.79 -3.78 -1.05
C SER A 37 -18.70 -4.40 -1.90
N TYR A 38 -18.08 -5.46 -1.39
CA TYR A 38 -17.04 -6.18 -2.09
C TYR A 38 -17.14 -7.68 -1.83
N GLN A 39 -16.92 -8.46 -2.88
CA GLN A 39 -17.02 -9.91 -2.82
C GLN A 39 -15.96 -10.52 -3.74
N LEU A 40 -15.24 -11.53 -3.24
CA LEU A 40 -14.33 -12.31 -4.07
C LEU A 40 -15.13 -13.06 -5.13
N ASP A 41 -14.73 -13.02 -6.40
CA ASP A 41 -15.35 -13.74 -7.51
C ASP A 41 -14.97 -15.23 -7.47
N PHE A 42 -15.41 -15.90 -6.41
CA PHE A 42 -15.16 -17.30 -6.11
C PHE A 42 -16.41 -17.92 -5.47
N MET A 43 -16.68 -19.18 -5.80
CA MET A 43 -17.88 -19.86 -5.32
C MET A 43 -17.92 -19.92 -3.78
N GLY A 44 -19.02 -19.43 -3.21
CA GLY A 44 -19.24 -19.45 -1.76
C GLY A 44 -18.53 -18.33 -0.97
N SER A 45 -17.95 -17.34 -1.64
CA SER A 45 -17.40 -16.16 -0.98
C SER A 45 -18.50 -15.32 -0.31
N GLU A 46 -18.19 -14.73 0.83
CA GLU A 46 -19.10 -13.83 1.52
C GLU A 46 -19.04 -12.42 0.92
N ASN A 47 -20.20 -11.77 0.80
CA ASN A 47 -20.27 -10.34 0.48
C ASN A 47 -19.97 -9.53 1.74
N ARG A 48 -18.94 -8.70 1.69
CA ARG A 48 -18.51 -7.82 2.78
C ARG A 48 -18.86 -6.38 2.43
N THR A 49 -19.05 -5.56 3.46
CA THR A 49 -19.33 -4.13 3.27
C THR A 49 -18.32 -3.30 4.04
N CYS A 50 -17.73 -2.32 3.34
CA CYS A 50 -16.84 -1.32 3.91
C CYS A 50 -17.60 0.01 4.09
N VAL A 51 -17.43 0.63 5.26
CA VAL A 51 -17.95 1.97 5.55
C VAL A 51 -16.83 2.97 5.27
N PRO A 52 -16.99 3.88 4.29
CA PRO A 52 -15.91 4.76 3.89
C PRO A 52 -15.75 5.96 4.84
N GLU A 53 -14.54 6.50 4.85
CA GLU A 53 -14.14 7.66 5.62
C GLU A 53 -13.89 8.86 4.69
N ASN A 54 -14.19 10.06 5.18
CA ASN A 54 -13.86 11.30 4.49
C ASN A 54 -12.36 11.56 4.50
N ARG A 55 -11.83 12.06 3.37
CA ARG A 55 -10.50 12.64 3.23
C ARG A 55 -10.62 14.11 2.81
N GLU A 56 -9.51 14.74 2.45
CA GLU A 56 -9.51 16.13 2.01
C GLU A 56 -10.43 16.33 0.79
N GLY A 57 -11.19 17.42 0.77
CA GLY A 57 -12.14 17.73 -0.29
C GLY A 57 -13.36 16.81 -0.31
N ALA A 58 -13.74 16.33 -1.49
CA ALA A 58 -14.86 15.41 -1.71
C ALA A 58 -14.42 13.94 -1.83
N VAL A 59 -13.22 13.63 -1.32
CA VAL A 59 -12.61 12.30 -1.42
C VAL A 59 -13.12 11.40 -0.31
N CYS A 60 -13.48 10.17 -0.69
CA CYS A 60 -13.80 9.09 0.23
C CYS A 60 -12.75 7.99 0.11
N THR A 61 -12.43 7.33 1.22
CA THR A 61 -11.56 6.15 1.23
C THR A 61 -12.19 4.99 1.99
N CYS A 62 -11.86 3.77 1.61
CA CYS A 62 -12.35 2.56 2.28
C CYS A 62 -11.21 1.56 2.43
N SER A 63 -10.98 1.12 3.67
CA SER A 63 -10.07 0.02 3.98
C SER A 63 -10.86 -1.29 3.98
N MET A 64 -10.62 -2.13 2.99
CA MET A 64 -11.24 -3.44 2.80
C MET A 64 -10.33 -4.52 3.39
N PRO A 65 -10.70 -5.16 4.51
CA PRO A 65 -10.02 -6.35 4.95
C PRO A 65 -10.18 -7.47 3.91
N ILE A 66 -9.07 -8.12 3.59
CA ILE A 66 -8.96 -9.24 2.66
C ILE A 66 -8.13 -10.33 3.36
N ASP A 67 -8.35 -11.58 2.97
CA ASP A 67 -7.74 -12.74 3.62
C ASP A 67 -7.17 -13.66 2.53
N ASP A 68 -5.98 -14.23 2.78
CA ASP A 68 -5.31 -15.24 1.94
C ASP A 68 -5.25 -14.94 0.42
N VAL A 69 -4.86 -13.71 0.08
CA VAL A 69 -4.84 -13.23 -1.32
C VAL A 69 -3.87 -14.04 -2.19
N VAL A 70 -4.37 -14.54 -3.32
CA VAL A 70 -3.58 -15.21 -4.36
C VAL A 70 -3.61 -14.44 -5.69
N GLY A 71 -2.72 -14.82 -6.61
CA GLY A 71 -2.48 -14.07 -7.86
C GLY A 71 -3.69 -13.92 -8.77
N THR A 72 -4.64 -14.86 -8.71
CA THR A 72 -5.84 -14.91 -9.56
C THR A 72 -7.08 -14.30 -8.92
N ASP A 73 -7.00 -13.82 -7.69
CA ASP A 73 -8.16 -13.27 -6.99
C ASP A 73 -8.65 -12.00 -7.65
N VAL A 74 -9.96 -11.93 -7.88
CA VAL A 74 -10.64 -10.75 -8.40
C VAL A 74 -11.84 -10.46 -7.52
N TYR A 75 -11.94 -9.26 -7.01
CA TYR A 75 -13.08 -8.79 -6.22
C TYR A 75 -14.03 -8.01 -7.13
N GLN A 76 -15.32 -8.31 -7.02
CA GLN A 76 -16.38 -7.45 -7.53
C GLN A 76 -16.68 -6.39 -6.47
N LEU A 77 -16.76 -5.13 -6.90
CA LEU A 77 -16.96 -3.96 -6.06
C LEU A 77 -18.19 -3.19 -6.55
N ASP A 78 -19.09 -2.85 -5.64
CA ASP A 78 -20.24 -1.99 -5.94
C ASP A 78 -20.32 -0.86 -4.91
N LEU A 79 -20.40 0.38 -5.40
CA LEU A 79 -20.55 1.57 -4.57
C LEU A 79 -22.01 2.00 -4.53
N TRP A 80 -22.55 2.11 -3.33
CA TRP A 80 -23.97 2.39 -3.08
C TRP A 80 -24.18 3.70 -2.33
N ALA A 81 -25.21 4.44 -2.72
CA ALA A 81 -25.84 5.49 -1.92
C ALA A 81 -27.26 5.06 -1.55
N GLY A 82 -27.44 4.58 -0.32
CA GLY A 82 -28.70 3.96 0.09
C GLY A 82 -29.03 2.71 -0.73
N LYS A 83 -30.01 2.81 -1.64
CA LYS A 83 -30.43 1.72 -2.55
C LYS A 83 -29.99 1.94 -4.01
N GLU A 84 -29.39 3.08 -4.32
CA GLU A 84 -28.93 3.42 -5.65
C GLU A 84 -27.48 2.96 -5.81
N GLN A 85 -27.21 2.14 -6.82
CA GLN A 85 -25.84 1.80 -7.19
C GLN A 85 -25.26 2.94 -8.03
N LEU A 86 -24.21 3.57 -7.51
CA LEU A 86 -23.54 4.69 -8.17
C LEU A 86 -22.46 4.22 -9.15
N TRP A 87 -21.80 3.10 -8.83
CA TRP A 87 -20.72 2.53 -9.63
C TRP A 87 -20.59 1.03 -9.35
N GLY A 88 -20.09 0.29 -10.34
CA GLY A 88 -19.72 -1.13 -10.20
C GLY A 88 -18.48 -1.42 -11.04
N GLY A 89 -17.60 -2.27 -10.52
CA GLY A 89 -16.36 -2.63 -11.19
C GLY A 89 -15.64 -3.79 -10.52
N SER A 90 -14.48 -4.14 -11.05
CA SER A 90 -13.67 -5.24 -10.52
C SER A 90 -12.28 -4.77 -10.10
N PHE A 91 -11.69 -5.49 -9.15
CA PHE A 91 -10.39 -5.19 -8.59
C PHE A 91 -9.58 -6.47 -8.41
N GLN A 92 -8.43 -6.53 -9.07
CA GLN A 92 -7.45 -7.61 -8.90
C GLN A 92 -6.29 -7.12 -8.02
N PRO A 93 -6.15 -7.61 -6.77
CA PRO A 93 -5.10 -7.17 -5.85
C PRO A 93 -3.69 -7.35 -6.39
N SER A 94 -3.42 -8.46 -7.08
CA SER A 94 -2.09 -8.79 -7.62
C SER A 94 -1.61 -7.84 -8.72
N ALA A 95 -2.53 -7.18 -9.42
CA ALA A 95 -2.20 -6.19 -10.45
C ALA A 95 -1.97 -4.78 -9.87
N HIS A 96 -2.34 -4.55 -8.61
CA HIS A 96 -2.37 -3.23 -7.96
C HIS A 96 -1.72 -3.26 -6.57
N VAL A 97 -0.57 -3.94 -6.47
CA VAL A 97 0.16 -4.09 -5.21
C VAL A 97 0.86 -2.79 -4.84
N LYS A 98 0.63 -2.32 -3.61
CA LYS A 98 1.44 -1.31 -2.93
C LYS A 98 2.09 -1.98 -1.71
N PRO A 99 3.38 -2.37 -1.80
CA PRO A 99 4.02 -3.10 -0.72
C PRO A 99 4.03 -2.34 0.60
N ARG A 100 3.97 -3.08 1.72
CA ARG A 100 4.17 -2.50 3.05
C ARG A 100 5.59 -1.93 3.15
N PRO A 101 5.77 -0.80 3.87
CA PRO A 101 7.11 -0.24 4.08
C PRO A 101 7.96 -1.21 4.92
N PRO A 102 9.27 -1.32 4.67
CA PRO A 102 10.17 -2.08 5.53
C PRO A 102 10.22 -1.47 6.94
N GLY A 103 10.42 -2.32 7.95
CA GLY A 103 10.47 -1.92 9.36
C GLY A 103 11.89 -1.94 9.94
N ASN A 104 12.07 -1.33 11.11
CA ASN A 104 13.26 -1.45 11.96
C ASN A 104 14.59 -1.21 11.23
N LEU A 105 14.71 -0.09 10.52
CA LEU A 105 15.99 0.30 9.92
C LEU A 105 17.01 0.59 11.03
N THR A 106 18.10 -0.17 11.06
CA THR A 106 19.24 0.04 11.96
C THR A 106 20.52 0.25 11.18
N VAL A 107 21.45 0.99 11.78
CA VAL A 107 22.75 1.33 11.20
C VAL A 107 23.83 0.87 12.16
N HIS A 108 24.77 0.07 11.66
CA HIS A 108 25.88 -0.46 12.43
C HIS A 108 27.21 -0.07 11.79
N SER A 109 28.14 0.45 12.58
CA SER A 109 29.53 0.68 12.15
C SER A 109 30.31 -0.63 12.21
N ASN A 110 30.97 -1.01 11.12
CA ASN A 110 31.93 -2.12 11.12
C ASN A 110 33.37 -1.61 11.27
N ALA A 111 34.27 -2.44 11.78
CA ALA A 111 35.70 -2.14 11.96
C ALA A 111 36.44 -1.75 10.67
N SER A 112 35.84 -2.03 9.50
CA SER A 112 36.36 -1.73 8.17
C SER A 112 35.94 -0.36 7.61
N HIS A 113 35.47 0.58 8.43
CA HIS A 113 34.93 1.88 7.96
C HIS A 113 33.74 1.75 7.00
N THR A 114 33.02 0.63 7.07
CA THR A 114 31.79 0.40 6.33
C THR A 114 30.59 0.51 7.26
N TRP A 115 29.49 1.01 6.72
CA TRP A 115 28.20 1.05 7.41
C TRP A 115 27.34 -0.11 6.93
N LEU A 116 26.83 -0.88 7.88
CA LEU A 116 25.88 -1.95 7.63
C LEU A 116 24.48 -1.45 7.96
N LEU A 117 23.61 -1.44 6.95
CA LEU A 117 22.20 -1.12 7.10
C LEU A 117 21.40 -2.43 7.16
N MET A 118 20.55 -2.55 8.17
CA MET A 118 19.66 -3.69 8.35
C MET A 118 18.22 -3.21 8.49
N TRP A 119 17.27 -3.94 7.92
CA TRP A 119 15.84 -3.68 8.06
C TRP A 119 15.09 -5.02 8.06
N THR A 120 13.84 -4.99 8.52
CA THR A 120 12.97 -6.16 8.58
C THR A 120 12.09 -6.23 7.32
N ASN A 121 12.01 -7.42 6.73
CA ASN A 121 11.05 -7.70 5.66
C ASN A 121 9.62 -7.55 6.22
N PRO A 122 8.76 -6.72 5.62
CA PRO A 122 7.43 -6.48 6.16
C PRO A 122 6.44 -7.61 5.87
N TYR A 123 6.85 -8.67 5.16
CA TYR A 123 6.02 -9.83 4.86
C TYR A 123 6.46 -11.05 5.68
N PRO A 124 5.53 -11.91 6.13
CA PRO A 124 5.88 -13.20 6.70
C PRO A 124 6.42 -14.14 5.61
N SER A 125 7.19 -15.16 6.00
CA SER A 125 7.82 -16.11 5.07
C SER A 125 6.86 -16.87 4.17
N GLU A 126 5.61 -17.05 4.62
CA GLU A 126 4.55 -17.74 3.86
C GLU A 126 3.92 -16.87 2.77
N ASN A 127 4.10 -15.54 2.80
CA ASN A 127 3.51 -14.67 1.81
C ASN A 127 4.33 -14.66 0.52
N HIS A 128 3.66 -14.70 -0.64
CA HIS A 128 4.30 -14.71 -1.95
C HIS A 128 5.24 -13.51 -2.22
N LEU A 129 5.02 -12.35 -1.59
CA LEU A 129 5.90 -11.20 -1.75
C LEU A 129 7.21 -11.31 -0.95
N TYR A 130 7.32 -12.24 0.01
CA TYR A 130 8.49 -12.37 0.86
C TYR A 130 9.82 -12.43 0.08
N SER A 131 9.84 -13.18 -1.03
CA SER A 131 11.02 -13.38 -1.90
C SER A 131 11.10 -12.41 -3.08
N GLU A 132 10.04 -11.65 -3.36
CA GLU A 132 9.93 -10.82 -4.58
C GLU A 132 10.33 -9.36 -4.36
N LEU A 133 10.47 -8.94 -3.09
CA LEU A 133 10.84 -7.56 -2.79
C LEU A 133 12.28 -7.22 -3.21
N THR A 134 12.40 -6.07 -3.88
CA THR A 134 13.66 -5.35 -4.06
C THR A 134 13.53 -4.01 -3.35
N TYR A 135 14.55 -3.65 -2.58
CA TYR A 135 14.56 -2.44 -1.77
C TYR A 135 15.38 -1.35 -2.43
N MET A 136 14.92 -0.12 -2.29
CA MET A 136 15.67 1.07 -2.63
C MET A 136 16.03 1.83 -1.36
N VAL A 137 17.31 2.05 -1.12
CA VAL A 137 17.84 2.76 0.04
C VAL A 137 18.29 4.15 -0.41
N ASN A 138 17.75 5.18 0.24
CA ASN A 138 18.12 6.57 0.03
C ASN A 138 18.91 7.06 1.26
N ILE A 139 20.13 7.55 1.02
CA ILE A 139 21.04 8.08 2.03
C ILE A 139 21.35 9.53 1.64
N SER A 140 21.06 10.48 2.52
CA SER A 140 21.34 11.91 2.31
C SER A 140 22.20 12.47 3.43
N ASN A 141 23.03 13.47 3.12
CA ASN A 141 23.70 14.24 4.15
C ASN A 141 22.69 15.13 4.89
N GLU A 142 22.73 15.15 6.22
CA GLU A 142 21.84 15.98 7.02
C GLU A 142 22.10 17.48 6.83
N ASN A 143 23.37 17.86 6.64
CA ASN A 143 23.80 19.25 6.45
C ASN A 143 23.69 19.72 4.99
N ASP A 144 23.61 18.78 4.05
CA ASP A 144 23.36 19.06 2.63
C ASP A 144 22.37 18.03 2.07
N PRO A 145 21.05 18.28 2.17
CA PRO A 145 20.02 17.37 1.69
C PRO A 145 20.03 17.15 0.18
N THR A 146 20.80 17.93 -0.58
CA THR A 146 20.96 17.74 -2.03
C THR A 146 22.02 16.70 -2.37
N ASP A 147 22.88 16.34 -1.42
CA ASP A 147 23.84 15.26 -1.56
C ASP A 147 23.19 13.93 -1.17
N VAL A 148 22.77 13.19 -2.21
CA VAL A 148 21.95 11.98 -2.10
C VAL A 148 22.59 10.80 -2.82
N SER A 149 22.71 9.67 -2.13
CA SER A 149 23.10 8.37 -2.67
C SER A 149 21.93 7.40 -2.66
N VAL A 150 21.62 6.79 -3.81
CA VAL A 150 20.51 5.84 -3.97
C VAL A 150 21.03 4.46 -4.37
N CYS A 151 20.55 3.43 -3.67
CA CYS A 151 21.05 2.07 -3.75
C CYS A 151 19.88 1.10 -3.99
N ALA A 152 20.00 0.15 -4.91
CA ALA A 152 19.01 -0.92 -5.07
C ALA A 152 19.61 -2.28 -4.65
N GLY A 153 18.85 -3.08 -3.89
CA GLY A 153 19.33 -4.39 -3.44
C GLY A 153 18.20 -5.33 -2.97
N ARG A 154 18.45 -6.63 -3.03
CA ARG A 154 17.59 -7.68 -2.43
C ARG A 154 18.03 -7.94 -0.98
N PHE A 155 17.16 -8.59 -0.20
CA PHE A 155 17.45 -8.91 1.20
C PHE A 155 18.77 -9.68 1.33
N LEU A 156 19.59 -9.26 2.31
CA LEU A 156 21.00 -9.59 2.59
C LEU A 156 22.02 -8.60 1.97
N GLN A 157 22.30 -7.57 2.77
CA GLN A 157 23.56 -6.81 2.81
C GLN A 157 23.77 -5.79 1.68
N THR A 158 23.52 -4.51 2.02
CA THR A 158 24.16 -3.40 1.32
C THR A 158 25.33 -2.94 2.19
N SER A 159 26.55 -3.10 1.69
CA SER A 159 27.76 -2.58 2.31
C SER A 159 28.25 -1.36 1.54
N TRP A 160 28.47 -0.25 2.23
CA TRP A 160 28.96 1.00 1.64
C TRP A 160 30.32 1.38 2.23
N ASP A 161 31.29 1.68 1.36
CA ASP A 161 32.59 2.23 1.73
C ASP A 161 32.47 3.73 1.97
N SER A 162 32.92 4.19 3.13
CA SER A 162 32.92 5.61 3.56
C SER A 162 33.95 6.49 2.83
N GLY A 163 34.42 6.10 1.64
CA GLY A 163 35.46 6.77 0.87
C GLY A 163 35.08 8.20 0.44
N GLY A 164 35.07 9.13 1.39
CA GLY A 164 34.69 10.53 1.23
C GLY A 164 33.97 11.16 2.43
N TRP A 165 33.37 10.37 3.32
CA TRP A 165 32.47 10.86 4.36
C TRP A 165 33.13 10.85 5.75
N ARG A 166 33.63 12.00 6.20
CA ARG A 166 33.91 12.23 7.62
C ARG A 166 32.66 12.81 8.26
N LEU A 167 31.95 12.01 9.04
CA LEU A 167 31.01 12.55 10.02
C LEU A 167 31.84 13.20 11.15
N PRO A 168 31.46 14.39 11.65
CA PRO A 168 32.09 15.02 12.81
C PRO A 168 31.89 14.21 14.09
#